data_AF-A0A1M6FTT6-F1
#
_entry.id   AF-A0A1M6FTT6-F1
#
_cell.length_a   1.000
_cell.length_b   1.000
_cell.length_c   1.000
_cell.angle_alpha   90.00
_cell.angle_beta   90.00
_cell.angle_gamma   90.00
#
_symmetry.space_group_name_H-M   'P 1'
#
loop_
_entity.id
_entity.type
_entity.pdbx_description
1 polymer ?
#
loop_
_entity_poly.entity_id
_entity_poly.type
_entity_poly.pdbx_seq_one_letter_code
_entity_poly.pdbx_strand_id
1 'polypeptide(L)'
;MRGGVWVLTIFAIEYLCGWALDSILGHCPWDYGEGILSINGYIRLDFTVAWFFTGLLYEKVHDFLTMLQNISNNNYMSKKE
;
A
#
# COMPACT_ATOMS: atom_id res chain seq x y z
N MET A 1 14.95 1.70 -8.14
CA MET A 1 13.79 2.32 -8.83
C MET A 1 12.44 1.72 -8.40
N ARG A 2 12.32 0.42 -8.08
CA ARG A 2 11.04 -0.23 -7.70
C ARG A 2 10.34 0.37 -6.47
N GLY A 3 11.03 0.49 -5.33
CA GLY A 3 10.39 1.04 -4.12
C GLY A 3 9.89 2.49 -4.26
N GLY A 4 10.49 3.29 -5.16
CA GLY A 4 9.98 4.64 -5.46
C GLY A 4 8.62 4.63 -6.14
N VAL A 5 8.35 3.64 -7.00
CA VAL A 5 7.03 3.46 -7.64
C VAL A 5 5.98 3.13 -6.58
N TRP A 6 6.33 2.29 -5.60
CA TRP A 6 5.42 1.98 -4.48
C TRP A 6 5.10 3.20 -3.64
N VAL A 7 6.11 3.99 -3.26
CA VAL A 7 5.91 5.23 -2.50
C VAL A 7 4.96 6.17 -3.24
N LEU A 8 5.20 6.41 -4.53
CA LEU A 8 4.36 7.29 -5.34
C LEU A 8 2.93 6.75 -5.45
N THR A 9 2.77 5.44 -5.65
CA THR A 9 1.45 4.81 -5.77
C THR A 9 0.69 4.88 -4.45
N ILE A 10 1.34 4.58 -3.33
CA ILE A 10 0.73 4.61 -2.00
C ILE A 10 0.32 6.05 -1.66
N PHE A 11 1.21 7.03 -1.86
CA PHE A 11 0.85 8.43 -1.62
C PHE A 11 -0.26 8.93 -2.54
N ALA A 12 -0.28 8.52 -3.81
CA ALA A 12 -1.36 8.89 -4.72
C ALA A 12 -2.71 8.36 -4.22
N ILE A 13 -2.77 7.08 -3.81
CA ILE A 13 -4.00 6.48 -3.29
C ILE A 13 -4.39 7.13 -1.96
N GLU A 14 -3.44 7.30 -1.02
CA GLU A 14 -3.70 7.89 0.29
C GLU A 14 -4.23 9.32 0.16
N TYR A 15 -3.63 10.14 -0.72
CA TYR A 15 -4.09 11.49 -0.99
C TYR A 15 -5.47 11.52 -1.63
N LEU A 16 -5.70 10.69 -2.66
CA LEU A 16 -6.99 10.64 -3.36
C LEU A 16 -8.11 10.15 -2.43
N CYS A 17 -7.84 9.14 -1.61
CA CYS A 17 -8.76 8.67 -0.59
C CYS A 17 -9.03 9.75 0.45
N GLY A 18 -7.99 10.37 1.03
CA GLY A 18 -8.14 11.43 2.02
C GLY A 18 -8.98 12.60 1.48
N TRP A 19 -8.66 13.07 0.28
CA TRP A 19 -9.41 14.12 -0.41
C TRP A 19 -10.86 13.71 -0.72
N ALA A 20 -11.08 12.48 -1.21
CA ALA A 20 -12.43 12.00 -1.52
C ALA A 20 -13.28 11.83 -0.25
N LEU A 21 -12.71 11.28 0.83
CA LEU A 21 -13.39 11.17 2.11
C LEU A 21 -13.71 12.54 2.69
N ASP A 22 -12.75 13.47 2.67
CA ASP A 22 -12.98 14.84 3.12
C ASP A 22 -14.07 15.53 2.29
N SER A 23 -14.08 15.32 0.97
CA SER A 23 -15.09 15.88 0.07
C SER A 23 -16.49 15.29 0.27
N ILE A 24 -16.61 14.00 0.63
CA ILE A 24 -17.90 13.30 0.75
C ILE A 24 -18.46 13.37 2.17
N LEU A 25 -17.60 13.18 3.18
CA LEU A 25 -17.96 13.07 4.59
C LEU A 25 -17.67 14.36 5.37
N GLY A 26 -17.01 15.33 4.75
CA GLY A 26 -16.62 16.60 5.38
C GLY A 26 -15.47 16.49 6.38
N HIS A 27 -14.84 15.32 6.48
CA HIS A 27 -13.64 15.12 7.29
C HIS A 27 -12.83 13.91 6.80
N CYS A 28 -11.50 14.01 6.88
CA CYS A 28 -10.60 12.87 6.73
C CYS A 28 -10.43 12.17 8.08
N PRO A 29 -10.72 10.86 8.21
CA PRO A 29 -10.60 10.16 9.48
C PRO A 29 -9.14 9.98 9.95
N TRP A 30 -8.17 10.07 9.03
CA TRP A 30 -6.74 10.17 9.36
C TRP A 30 -6.24 11.56 8.95
N ASP A 31 -6.56 12.56 9.78
CA ASP A 31 -5.97 13.89 9.63
C ASP A 31 -4.60 13.91 10.32
N TYR A 32 -3.54 13.99 9.52
CA TYR A 32 -2.16 14.10 10.01
C TYR A 32 -1.80 15.50 10.52
N GLY A 33 -2.72 16.48 10.43
CA GLY A 33 -2.61 17.85 10.95
C GLY A 33 -1.64 18.75 10.17
N GLU A 34 -1.42 19.97 10.67
CA GLU A 34 -0.56 21.00 10.04
C GLU A 34 0.95 20.79 10.29
N GLY A 35 1.43 19.56 10.16
CA GLY A 35 2.87 19.30 10.19
C GLY A 35 3.57 19.90 8.96
N ILE A 36 4.80 20.39 9.09
CA ILE A 36 5.64 20.92 7.97
C ILE A 36 5.76 19.92 6.81
N LEU A 37 5.71 18.62 7.10
CA LEU A 37 5.83 17.54 6.13
C LEU A 37 4.47 16.92 5.75
N SER A 38 3.36 17.46 6.27
CA SER A 38 2.01 17.04 5.89
C SER A 38 1.49 17.89 4.73
N ILE A 39 0.88 17.23 3.75
CA ILE A 39 0.22 17.89 2.62
C ILE A 39 -1.28 17.78 2.86
N ASN A 40 -1.92 18.93 3.13
CA ASN A 40 -3.37 19.06 3.36
C ASN A 40 -3.93 18.14 4.46
N GLY A 41 -3.10 17.66 5.39
CA GLY A 41 -3.51 16.68 6.41
C GLY A 41 -3.73 15.26 5.86
N TYR A 42 -3.73 15.04 4.54
CA TYR A 42 -4.05 13.74 3.93
C TYR A 42 -2.87 12.79 3.80
N ILE A 43 -1.68 13.32 3.50
CA ILE A 43 -0.44 12.53 3.40
C ILE A 43 0.68 13.20 4.18
N ARG A 44 1.70 12.41 4.55
CA ARG A 44 2.87 12.92 5.25
C ARG A 44 4.17 12.37 4.66
N LEU A 45 5.05 13.27 4.26
CA LEU A 45 6.26 12.96 3.49
C LEU A 45 7.36 12.29 4.31
N ASP A 46 7.36 12.42 5.62
CA ASP A 46 8.24 11.67 6.53
C ASP A 46 8.02 10.14 6.43
N PHE A 47 6.81 9.70 6.08
CA PHE A 47 6.51 8.28 5.84
C PHE A 47 7.07 7.73 4.53
N THR A 48 7.73 8.54 3.70
CA THR A 48 8.36 8.08 2.43
C THR A 48 9.23 6.84 2.65
N VAL A 49 10.06 6.84 3.70
CA VAL A 49 10.95 5.71 4.01
C VAL A 49 10.15 4.49 4.45
N ALA A 50 9.14 4.67 5.30
CA ALA A 50 8.26 3.60 5.73
C ALA A 50 7.51 2.99 4.54
N TRP A 51 6.93 3.81 3.67
CA TRP A 51 6.21 3.37 2.47
C TRP A 51 7.11 2.68 1.45
N PHE A 52 8.38 3.10 1.35
CA PHE A 52 9.36 2.43 0.50
C PHE A 52 9.57 0.98 0.93
N PHE A 53 9.79 0.75 2.22
CA PHE A 53 9.96 -0.61 2.75
C PHE A 53 8.67 -1.42 2.70
N THR A 54 7.52 -0.81 3.01
CA THR A 54 6.20 -1.46 2.88
C THR A 54 5.95 -1.93 1.46
N GLY A 55 6.27 -1.11 0.44
CA GLY A 55 6.16 -1.50 -0.96
C GLY A 55 6.99 -2.73 -1.31
N LEU A 56 8.25 -2.77 -0.85
CA LEU A 56 9.11 -3.95 -1.04
C LEU A 56 8.60 -5.18 -0.29
N LEU A 57 8.02 -4.98 0.91
CA LEU A 57 7.40 -6.05 1.67
C LEU A 57 6.20 -6.63 0.93
N TYR A 58 5.37 -5.81 0.29
CA TYR A 58 4.25 -6.28 -0.51
C TYR A 58 4.68 -7.13 -1.69
N GLU A 59 5.80 -6.81 -2.35
CA GLU A 59 6.35 -7.69 -3.39
C GLU A 59 6.70 -9.07 -2.81
N LYS A 60 7.35 -9.11 -1.64
CA LYS A 60 7.72 -10.37 -0.97
C LYS A 60 6.51 -11.18 -0.54
N VAL A 61 5.47 -10.52 -0.03
CA VAL A 61 4.21 -11.17 0.35
C VAL A 61 3.51 -11.73 -0.89
N HIS A 62 3.50 -10.99 -1.99
CA HIS A 62 2.92 -11.45 -3.25
C HIS A 62 3.63 -12.70 -3.79
N ASP A 63 4.96 -12.71 -3.80
CA ASP A 63 5.75 -13.87 -4.21
C ASP A 63 5.48 -15.08 -3.31
N PHE A 64 5.38 -14.86 -2.00
CA PHE A 64 5.07 -15.90 -1.03
C PHE A 64 3.66 -16.50 -1.25
N LEU A 65 2.65 -15.66 -1.47
CA LEU A 65 1.28 -16.12 -1.76
C LEU A 65 1.22 -16.91 -3.07
N THR A 66 1.95 -16.45 -4.10
CA THR A 66 2.03 -17.16 -5.39
C THR A 66 2.71 -18.51 -5.24
N MET A 67 3.78 -18.59 -4.44
CA MET A 67 4.43 -19.86 -4.11
C MET A 67 3.46 -20.82 -3.40
N LEU A 68 2.71 -20.35 -2.41
CA LEU A 68 1.72 -21.18 -1.70
C LEU A 68 0.62 -21.67 -2.63
N GLN A 69 0.12 -20.80 -3.52
CA GLN A 69 -0.88 -21.17 -4.51
C GLN A 69 -0.35 -22.25 -5.45
N ASN A 70 0.89 -22.12 -5.93
CA ASN A 70 1.52 -23.12 -6.80
C ASN A 70 1.73 -24.47 -6.10
N ILE A 71 2.17 -24.46 -4.83
CA ILE A 71 2.32 -25.69 -4.03
C ILE A 71 0.95 -26.37 -3.85
N SER A 72 -0.08 -25.59 -3.53
CA SER A 72 -1.45 -26.11 -3.37
C SER A 72 -1.97 -26.75 -4.66
N ASN A 73 -1.82 -26.05 -5.79
CA ASN A 73 -2.23 -26.53 -7.11
C ASN A 73 -1.51 -27.82 -7.51
N ASN A 74 -0.19 -27.91 -7.32
CA ASN A 74 0.58 -29.11 -7.63
C ASN A 74 0.15 -30.32 -6.78
N ASN A 75 -0.08 -30.12 -5.49
CA ASN A 75 -0.58 -31.17 -4.60
C ASN A 75 -1.98 -31.66 -5.00
N TYR A 76 -2.84 -30.75 -5.49
CA TYR A 76 -4.17 -31.10 -6.01
C TYR A 76 -4.08 -32.00 -7.25
N MET A 77 -3.18 -31.70 -8.18
CA MET A 77 -2.99 -32.49 -9.40
C MET A 77 -2.43 -33.88 -9.10
N SER A 78 -1.44 -33.99 -8.20
CA SER A 78 -0.85 -35.28 -7.80
C SER A 78 -1.82 -36.22 -7.09
N LYS A 79 -2.87 -35.70 -6.41
CA LYS A 79 -3.92 -36.55 -5.81
C LYS A 79 -4.95 -37.06 -6.82
N LYS A 80 -4.97 -36.51 -8.04
CA LYS A 80 -5.94 -36.84 -9.08
C LYS A 80 -5.43 -37.91 -10.04
N GLU A 81 -4.11 -38.07 -10.14
CA GLU A 81 -3.43 -39.16 -10.84
C GLU A 81 -3.42 -40.45 -10.01
#